data_AF-A0A180FRR2-F1
#
_entry.id   AF-A0A180FRR2-F1
#
_cell.length_a   1.000
_cell.length_b   1.000
_cell.length_c   1.000
_cell.angle_alpha   90.00
_cell.angle_beta   90.00
_cell.angle_gamma   90.00
#
_symmetry.space_group_name_H-M   'P 1'
#
loop_
_entity.id
_entity.type
_entity.pdbx_description
1 polymer ?
#
loop_
_entity_poly.entity_id
_entity_poly.type
_entity_poly.pdbx_seq_one_letter_code
_entity_poly.pdbx_strand_id
1 'polypeptide(L)'
;MDSIEQLYKEWQSCQPLKLEDQKRLDNKFKLEFNYNSNHIEGNTLTYGQTQLLFWFGNTSGSASLRDYEEMKAHDVGLKMMMREALDKERPLSEKFIRDLNSIILVEDYWKNARTPDGIPTRMEIKVGEYKSRPNSVITATGEIFLYASPEETPAFMTALIDWYRAEEAKGELSPVELAALLHFRYIRIHPFEDGNGRIARLLVNYVLLRHGYPMIIIKSEDKQNYLHILNECDNAVGLAPSDGTNAPLDKIQPFTDYLKKQLLSAFNLCLKAAKGESIEEDDDYAKRLTLLERGINDKKEVEQSKQQLRIKQIWDIIEYFYYPFVEKIVSGLKPTEIFFLNIKYENALMNDFNNSLLFKDIDRNTADEKIIDFIPNTKKIFFVYTLKTPKQESLGDLSVCTSFFIELTDDYYTVDYLDNKIYRYG
;
A
#
# COMPACT_ATOMS: atom_id res chain seq x y z
N MET A 1 -11.84 37.57 -22.69
CA MET A 1 -11.87 37.67 -21.21
C MET A 1 -12.10 36.26 -20.72
N ASP A 2 -11.04 35.66 -20.20
CA ASP A 2 -10.84 34.22 -20.13
C ASP A 2 -11.82 33.52 -19.19
N SER A 3 -12.34 32.37 -19.63
CA SER A 3 -13.19 31.49 -18.84
C SER A 3 -12.60 31.16 -17.47
N ILE A 4 -11.27 31.12 -17.35
CA ILE A 4 -10.54 30.87 -16.10
C ILE A 4 -10.74 32.00 -15.07
N GLU A 5 -10.70 33.27 -15.48
CA GLU A 5 -10.86 34.40 -14.54
C GLU A 5 -12.30 34.44 -13.98
N GLN A 6 -13.28 34.15 -14.83
CA GLN A 6 -14.68 34.04 -14.41
C GLN A 6 -14.89 32.88 -13.44
N LEU A 7 -14.37 31.69 -13.76
CA LEU A 7 -14.44 30.51 -12.89
C LEU A 7 -13.70 30.74 -11.57
N TYR A 8 -12.58 31.45 -11.59
CA TYR A 8 -11.85 31.83 -10.39
C TYR A 8 -12.68 32.75 -9.49
N LYS A 9 -13.33 33.78 -10.06
CA LYS A 9 -14.23 34.67 -9.29
C LYS A 9 -15.42 33.89 -8.70
N GLU A 10 -16.02 32.98 -9.47
CA GLU A 10 -17.11 32.12 -8.97
C GLU A 10 -16.59 31.21 -7.83
N TRP A 11 -15.44 30.57 -8.01
CA TRP A 11 -14.82 29.72 -6.99
C TRP A 11 -14.52 30.47 -5.69
N GLN A 12 -13.97 31.69 -5.79
CA GLN A 12 -13.71 32.56 -4.64
C GLN A 12 -15.01 32.96 -3.93
N SER A 13 -16.09 33.20 -4.69
CA SER A 13 -17.40 33.54 -4.10
C SER A 13 -18.04 32.39 -3.32
N CYS A 14 -17.61 31.14 -3.58
CA CYS A 14 -18.05 29.95 -2.87
C CYS A 14 -17.25 29.66 -1.58
N GLN A 15 -16.18 30.42 -1.30
CA GLN A 15 -15.35 30.20 -0.11
C GLN A 15 -15.91 30.90 1.14
N PRO A 16 -15.79 30.29 2.34
CA PRO A 16 -15.38 28.92 2.58
C PRO A 16 -16.49 27.92 2.23
N LEU A 17 -16.11 26.74 1.71
CA LEU A 17 -17.06 25.67 1.44
C LEU A 17 -17.68 25.13 2.74
N LYS A 18 -18.87 24.53 2.62
CA LYS A 18 -19.40 23.69 3.69
C LYS A 18 -18.42 22.56 4.00
N LEU A 19 -18.29 22.21 5.27
CA LEU A 19 -17.33 21.21 5.74
C LEU A 19 -17.48 19.86 5.01
N GLU A 20 -18.70 19.44 4.70
CA GLU A 20 -18.99 18.20 3.98
C GLU A 20 -18.52 18.24 2.52
N ASP A 21 -18.75 19.35 1.82
CA ASP A 21 -18.33 19.54 0.44
C ASP A 21 -16.81 19.67 0.33
N GLN A 22 -16.17 20.37 1.27
CA GLN A 22 -14.71 20.45 1.38
C GLN A 22 -14.09 19.06 1.60
N LYS A 23 -14.62 18.29 2.56
CA LYS A 23 -14.13 16.92 2.82
C LYS A 23 -14.30 16.01 1.59
N ARG A 24 -15.39 16.17 0.84
CA ARG A 24 -15.65 15.38 -0.37
C ARG A 24 -14.60 15.70 -1.45
N LEU A 25 -14.29 16.98 -1.67
CA LEU A 25 -13.23 17.41 -2.58
C LEU A 25 -11.84 16.95 -2.12
N ASP A 26 -11.50 17.17 -0.86
CA ASP A 26 -10.19 16.81 -0.30
C ASP A 26 -9.94 15.31 -0.45
N ASN A 27 -10.95 14.48 -0.17
CA ASN A 27 -10.85 13.03 -0.31
C ASN A 27 -10.68 12.59 -1.76
N LYS A 28 -11.46 13.16 -2.70
CA LYS A 28 -11.35 12.83 -4.13
C LYS A 28 -9.98 13.26 -4.66
N PHE A 29 -9.57 14.49 -4.39
CA PHE A 29 -8.28 15.01 -4.82
C PHE A 29 -7.13 14.19 -4.23
N LYS A 30 -7.16 13.91 -2.92
CA LYS A 30 -6.16 13.07 -2.26
C LYS A 30 -6.01 11.71 -2.96
N LEU A 31 -7.11 11.00 -3.21
CA LEU A 31 -7.04 9.70 -3.85
C LEU A 31 -6.48 9.80 -5.27
N GLU A 32 -7.09 10.65 -6.09
CA GLU A 32 -6.77 10.73 -7.52
C GLU A 32 -5.38 11.31 -7.78
N PHE A 33 -4.97 12.34 -7.05
CA PHE A 33 -3.64 12.93 -7.25
C PHE A 33 -2.53 11.95 -6.87
N ASN A 34 -2.65 11.28 -5.72
CA ASN A 34 -1.69 10.27 -5.30
C ASN A 34 -1.66 9.08 -6.27
N TYR A 35 -2.82 8.57 -6.68
CA TYR A 35 -2.91 7.49 -7.66
C TYR A 35 -2.24 7.89 -8.98
N ASN A 36 -2.73 8.95 -9.63
CA ASN A 36 -2.28 9.32 -10.97
C ASN A 36 -0.81 9.76 -11.01
N SER A 37 -0.37 10.55 -10.03
CA SER A 37 1.02 11.02 -9.97
C SER A 37 2.00 9.86 -9.82
N ASN A 38 1.70 8.84 -9.01
CA ASN A 38 2.58 7.67 -8.88
C ASN A 38 2.48 6.73 -10.10
N HIS A 39 1.30 6.58 -10.72
CA HIS A 39 1.11 5.74 -11.91
C HIS A 39 1.85 6.26 -13.14
N ILE A 40 1.97 7.59 -13.28
CA ILE A 40 2.78 8.17 -14.36
C ILE A 40 4.24 7.70 -14.25
N GLU A 41 4.76 7.49 -13.04
CA GLU A 41 6.11 6.98 -12.79
C GLU A 41 6.21 5.44 -12.77
N GLY A 42 5.10 4.72 -12.94
CA GLY A 42 5.07 3.27 -13.06
C GLY A 42 4.73 2.49 -11.78
N ASN A 43 4.23 3.16 -10.74
CA ASN A 43 3.63 2.47 -9.60
C ASN A 43 2.45 1.60 -10.07
N THR A 44 2.33 0.39 -9.51
CA THR A 44 1.38 -0.63 -9.99
C THR A 44 0.14 -0.82 -9.12
N LEU A 45 -0.04 -0.03 -8.06
CA LEU A 45 -1.20 -0.16 -7.18
C LEU A 45 -2.49 0.19 -7.90
N THR A 46 -3.41 -0.75 -8.01
CA THR A 46 -4.74 -0.43 -8.54
C THR A 46 -5.42 0.70 -7.76
N TYR A 47 -6.34 1.41 -8.41
CA TYR A 47 -7.12 2.47 -7.77
C TYR A 47 -7.79 1.99 -6.47
N GLY A 48 -8.32 0.76 -6.50
CA GLY A 48 -8.89 0.10 -5.34
C GLY A 48 -7.90 -0.18 -4.21
N GLN A 49 -6.68 -0.63 -4.52
CA GLN A 49 -5.62 -0.81 -3.51
C GLN A 49 -5.19 0.52 -2.90
N THR A 50 -5.07 1.57 -3.72
CA THR A 50 -4.76 2.93 -3.25
C THR A 50 -5.85 3.47 -2.32
N GLN A 51 -7.11 3.19 -2.66
CA GLN A 51 -8.26 3.47 -1.82
C GLN A 51 -8.17 2.69 -0.49
N LEU A 52 -8.05 1.37 -0.52
CA LEU A 52 -7.94 0.56 0.70
C LEU A 52 -6.82 1.03 1.63
N LEU A 53 -5.67 1.40 1.05
CA LEU A 53 -4.52 1.94 1.75
C LEU A 53 -4.85 3.23 2.53
N PHE A 54 -5.53 4.19 1.90
CA PHE A 54 -5.78 5.50 2.51
C PHE A 54 -6.93 5.54 3.51
N TRP A 55 -7.99 4.74 3.31
CA TRP A 55 -9.15 4.77 4.20
C TRP A 55 -9.08 3.77 5.34
N PHE A 56 -8.42 2.63 5.14
CA PHE A 56 -8.40 1.55 6.13
C PHE A 56 -7.00 1.21 6.63
N GLY A 57 -5.94 1.79 6.05
CA GLY A 57 -4.57 1.42 6.39
C GLY A 57 -4.21 -0.02 5.98
N ASN A 58 -5.06 -0.66 5.19
CA ASN A 58 -4.96 -2.06 4.80
C ASN A 58 -4.45 -2.19 3.36
N THR A 59 -3.90 -3.35 3.04
CA THR A 59 -3.46 -3.73 1.70
C THR A 59 -4.18 -5.00 1.28
N SER A 60 -4.46 -5.17 -0.01
CA SER A 60 -5.00 -6.42 -0.55
C SER A 60 -4.36 -6.79 -1.89
N GLY A 61 -4.37 -8.09 -2.21
CA GLY A 61 -3.70 -8.65 -3.38
C GLY A 61 -2.17 -8.56 -3.35
N SER A 62 -1.53 -8.91 -4.48
CA SER A 62 -0.09 -8.81 -4.67
C SER A 62 0.30 -7.45 -5.26
N ALA A 63 1.13 -6.71 -4.55
CA ALA A 63 1.85 -5.54 -5.05
C ALA A 63 3.17 -5.40 -4.29
N SER A 64 4.12 -4.64 -4.82
CA SER A 64 5.40 -4.46 -4.13
C SER A 64 5.20 -3.63 -2.85
N LEU A 65 5.91 -3.98 -1.78
CA LEU A 65 5.89 -3.19 -0.52
C LEU A 65 6.26 -1.74 -0.80
N ARG A 66 7.26 -1.55 -1.67
CA ARG A 66 7.74 -0.25 -2.11
C ARG A 66 6.63 0.61 -2.75
N ASP A 67 5.76 0.04 -3.59
CA ASP A 67 4.68 0.81 -4.19
C ASP A 67 3.70 1.36 -3.13
N TYR A 68 3.43 0.58 -2.07
CA TYR A 68 2.60 1.03 -0.93
C TYR A 68 3.28 2.12 -0.11
N GLU A 69 4.59 1.99 0.11
CA GLU A 69 5.40 2.97 0.83
C GLU A 69 5.46 4.28 0.06
N GLU A 70 5.80 4.25 -1.24
CA GLU A 70 5.84 5.44 -2.10
C GLU A 70 4.46 6.12 -2.19
N MET A 71 3.37 5.34 -2.25
CA MET A 71 2.01 5.90 -2.28
C MET A 71 1.65 6.64 -0.97
N LYS A 72 1.97 6.05 0.18
CA LYS A 72 1.79 6.70 1.50
C LYS A 72 2.68 7.94 1.62
N ALA A 73 3.93 7.82 1.19
CA ALA A 73 4.93 8.86 1.27
C ALA A 73 4.59 10.07 0.39
N HIS A 74 4.06 9.83 -0.81
CA HIS A 74 3.56 10.88 -1.69
C HIS A 74 2.38 11.64 -1.06
N ASP A 75 1.50 11.00 -0.28
CA ASP A 75 0.44 11.70 0.47
C ASP A 75 1.00 12.59 1.59
N VAL A 76 2.08 12.15 2.24
CA VAL A 76 2.81 12.97 3.22
C VAL A 76 3.45 14.17 2.51
N GLY A 77 4.07 13.95 1.34
CA GLY A 77 4.62 15.00 0.49
C GLY A 77 3.56 16.02 0.04
N LEU A 78 2.37 15.55 -0.37
CA LEU A 78 1.24 16.40 -0.71
C LEU A 78 0.85 17.31 0.46
N LYS A 79 0.68 16.74 1.67
CA LYS A 79 0.34 17.51 2.88
C LYS A 79 1.42 18.52 3.25
N MET A 80 2.69 18.15 3.11
CA MET A 80 3.81 19.05 3.34
C MET A 80 3.78 20.21 2.33
N MET A 81 3.59 19.91 1.05
CA MET A 81 3.46 20.92 0.00
C MET A 81 2.29 21.87 0.26
N MET A 82 1.13 21.35 0.65
CA MET A 82 -0.04 22.19 0.96
C MET A 82 0.25 23.16 2.10
N ARG A 83 0.93 22.72 3.16
CA ARG A 83 1.33 23.59 4.28
C ARG A 83 2.28 24.69 3.82
N GLU A 84 3.26 24.34 3.00
CA GLU A 84 4.23 25.30 2.46
C GLU A 84 3.55 26.33 1.53
N ALA A 85 2.62 25.88 0.67
CA ALA A 85 1.91 26.75 -0.26
C ALA A 85 0.99 27.76 0.45
N LEU A 86 0.33 27.34 1.53
CA LEU A 86 -0.60 28.18 2.30
C LEU A 86 0.13 29.22 3.17
N ASP A 87 1.39 28.98 3.54
CA ASP A 87 2.25 29.94 4.24
C ASP A 87 2.83 30.96 3.24
N LYS A 88 2.05 32.02 2.96
CA LYS A 88 2.43 33.06 1.98
C LYS A 88 3.70 33.83 2.35
N GLU A 89 4.07 33.86 3.63
CA GLU A 89 5.30 34.54 4.09
C GLU A 89 6.55 33.71 3.82
N ARG A 90 6.40 32.40 3.64
CA ARG A 90 7.51 31.51 3.33
C ARG A 90 7.73 31.40 1.82
N PRO A 91 8.88 31.86 1.30
CA PRO A 91 9.19 31.70 -0.12
C PRO A 91 9.63 30.26 -0.42
N LEU A 92 9.37 29.80 -1.64
CA LEU A 92 9.86 28.51 -2.12
C LEU A 92 11.38 28.43 -1.95
N SER A 93 11.90 27.30 -1.46
CA SER A 93 13.33 27.13 -1.19
C SER A 93 13.86 25.80 -1.73
N GLU A 94 15.15 25.76 -2.05
CA GLU A 94 15.83 24.52 -2.43
C GLU A 94 15.73 23.46 -1.34
N LYS A 95 15.83 23.88 -0.06
CA LYS A 95 15.67 22.98 1.09
C LYS A 95 14.31 22.29 1.07
N PHE A 96 13.22 23.05 0.86
CA PHE A 96 11.88 22.47 0.77
C PHE A 96 11.78 21.42 -0.34
N ILE A 97 12.33 21.70 -1.52
CA ILE A 97 12.32 20.75 -2.66
C ILE A 97 13.11 19.47 -2.32
N ARG A 98 14.26 19.61 -1.66
CA ARG A 98 15.08 18.47 -1.21
C ARG A 98 14.37 17.64 -0.15
N ASP A 99 13.78 18.29 0.86
CA ASP A 99 12.98 17.62 1.89
C ASP A 99 11.79 16.87 1.26
N LEU A 100 11.13 17.49 0.25
CA LEU A 100 10.03 16.88 -0.47
C LEU A 100 10.48 15.62 -1.22
N ASN A 101 11.65 15.64 -1.87
CA ASN A 101 12.24 14.47 -2.51
C ASN A 101 12.55 13.35 -1.50
N SER A 102 13.18 13.68 -0.37
CA SER A 102 13.44 12.72 0.72
C SER A 102 12.15 12.05 1.19
N ILE A 103 11.08 12.83 1.37
CA ILE A 103 9.81 12.31 1.85
C ILE A 103 9.20 11.36 0.83
N ILE A 104 9.03 11.75 -0.43
CA ILE A 104 8.29 10.92 -1.40
C ILE A 104 9.01 9.62 -1.79
N LEU A 105 10.32 9.53 -1.55
CA LEU A 105 11.12 8.35 -1.83
C LEU A 105 11.37 7.46 -0.60
N VAL A 106 10.99 7.91 0.61
CA VAL A 106 11.09 7.21 1.89
C VAL A 106 12.51 7.02 2.41
N GLU A 107 13.35 6.28 1.68
CA GLU A 107 14.71 5.94 2.04
C GLU A 107 15.59 5.68 0.82
N ASP A 108 16.91 5.65 1.03
CA ASP A 108 17.86 5.31 -0.02
C ASP A 108 17.65 3.86 -0.49
N TYR A 109 17.74 3.62 -1.79
CA TYR A 109 17.50 2.28 -2.34
C TYR A 109 18.34 1.99 -3.57
N TRP A 110 18.49 0.71 -3.89
CA TRP A 110 19.29 0.26 -5.03
C TRP A 110 18.42 -0.02 -6.25
N LYS A 111 18.62 0.75 -7.33
CA LYS A 111 17.94 0.61 -8.62
C LYS A 111 18.83 -0.13 -9.63
N ASN A 112 18.23 -0.95 -10.47
CA ASN A 112 18.94 -1.52 -11.62
C ASN A 112 19.25 -0.41 -12.63
N ALA A 113 20.47 -0.40 -13.16
CA ALA A 113 20.96 0.57 -14.12
C ALA A 113 21.80 -0.13 -15.19
N ARG A 114 22.27 0.63 -16.18
CA ARG A 114 23.21 0.15 -17.21
C ARG A 114 24.38 1.11 -17.33
N THR A 115 25.57 0.58 -17.56
CA THR A 115 26.72 1.40 -17.95
C THR A 115 26.52 1.97 -19.36
N PRO A 116 27.34 2.96 -19.78
CA PRO A 116 27.33 3.43 -21.18
C PRO A 116 27.51 2.30 -22.20
N ASP A 117 28.27 1.26 -21.85
CA ASP A 117 28.48 0.05 -22.67
C ASP A 117 27.31 -0.97 -22.58
N GLY A 118 26.21 -0.62 -21.90
CA GLY A 118 25.01 -1.44 -21.78
C GLY A 118 25.07 -2.55 -20.71
N ILE A 119 26.13 -2.61 -19.90
CA ILE A 119 26.32 -3.65 -18.89
C ILE A 119 25.37 -3.42 -17.72
N PRO A 120 24.57 -4.43 -17.30
CA PRO A 120 23.73 -4.32 -16.11
C PRO A 120 24.56 -4.00 -14.86
N THR A 121 24.15 -2.98 -14.13
CA THR A 121 24.74 -2.59 -12.84
C THR A 121 23.63 -2.22 -11.85
N ARG A 122 23.99 -1.95 -10.59
CA ARG A 122 23.07 -1.38 -9.61
C ARG A 122 23.62 -0.05 -9.13
N MET A 123 22.72 0.90 -8.95
CA MET A 123 23.02 2.22 -8.42
C MET A 123 22.19 2.50 -7.18
N GLU A 124 22.84 2.98 -6.13
CA GLU A 124 22.18 3.46 -4.93
C GLU A 124 21.62 4.87 -5.17
N ILE A 125 20.31 5.02 -5.08
CA ILE A 125 19.58 6.27 -5.17
C ILE A 125 19.62 6.94 -3.80
N LYS A 126 20.22 8.14 -3.74
CA LYS A 126 20.24 8.96 -2.54
C LYS A 126 19.10 9.97 -2.52
N VAL A 127 18.26 9.92 -1.50
CA VAL A 127 17.04 10.72 -1.43
C VAL A 127 17.32 12.11 -0.85
N GLY A 128 16.76 13.16 -1.44
CA GLY A 128 16.96 14.56 -1.04
C GLY A 128 18.31 15.16 -1.37
N GLU A 129 19.21 14.39 -1.99
CA GLU A 129 20.47 14.89 -2.53
C GLU A 129 20.34 15.15 -4.02
N TYR A 130 20.94 16.24 -4.50
CA TYR A 130 21.10 16.41 -5.93
C TYR A 130 21.96 15.30 -6.51
N LYS A 131 21.69 14.97 -7.77
CA LYS A 131 22.36 13.89 -8.49
C LYS A 131 23.87 14.05 -8.40
N SER A 132 24.56 12.98 -8.03
CA SER A 132 26.03 12.91 -8.03
C SER A 132 26.59 12.36 -9.35
N ARG A 133 25.72 12.04 -10.30
CA ARG A 133 26.05 11.46 -11.61
C ARG A 133 24.99 11.86 -12.66
N PRO A 134 25.32 11.83 -13.95
CA PRO A 134 24.36 12.11 -15.01
C PRO A 134 23.17 11.14 -14.96
N ASN A 135 21.97 11.66 -15.19
CA ASN A 135 20.70 10.92 -15.20
C ASN A 135 19.95 11.09 -16.53
N SER A 136 20.69 11.32 -17.62
CA SER A 136 20.16 11.43 -18.98
C SER A 136 19.42 10.16 -19.39
N VAL A 137 18.37 10.32 -20.19
CA VAL A 137 17.52 9.20 -20.64
C VAL A 137 17.64 9.00 -22.13
N ILE A 138 17.39 7.76 -22.57
CA ILE A 138 17.24 7.44 -24.00
C ILE A 138 15.77 7.64 -24.36
N THR A 139 15.51 8.48 -25.35
CA THR A 139 14.16 8.75 -25.87
C THR A 139 13.63 7.55 -26.66
N ALA A 140 12.34 7.56 -26.99
CA ALA A 140 11.75 6.53 -27.85
C ALA A 140 12.39 6.46 -29.26
N THR A 141 13.02 7.53 -29.72
CA THR A 141 13.77 7.60 -31.00
C THR A 141 15.19 7.05 -30.88
N GLY A 142 15.64 6.68 -29.67
CA GLY A 142 16.98 6.17 -29.41
C GLY A 142 18.03 7.26 -29.17
N GLU A 143 17.63 8.53 -29.17
CA GLU A 143 18.51 9.67 -28.90
C GLU A 143 18.69 9.88 -27.39
N ILE A 144 19.81 10.45 -26.98
CA ILE A 144 20.06 10.79 -25.58
C ILE A 144 19.47 12.17 -25.31
N PHE A 145 18.50 12.24 -24.39
CA PHE A 145 18.02 13.49 -23.83
C PHE A 145 18.91 13.90 -22.65
N LEU A 146 19.59 15.04 -22.78
CA LEU A 146 20.52 15.53 -21.78
C LEU A 146 19.81 16.46 -20.78
N TYR A 147 19.91 16.14 -19.50
CA TYR A 147 19.57 17.04 -18.40
C TYR A 147 20.83 17.77 -17.89
N ALA A 148 20.67 18.65 -16.90
CA ALA A 148 21.80 19.34 -16.27
C ALA A 148 22.89 18.35 -15.81
N SER A 149 24.16 18.74 -15.88
CA SER A 149 25.21 17.94 -15.26
C SER A 149 25.10 17.99 -13.72
N PRO A 150 25.65 17.00 -12.99
CA PRO A 150 25.77 17.07 -11.52
C PRO A 150 26.42 18.37 -11.03
N GLU A 151 27.41 18.87 -11.75
CA GLU A 151 28.19 20.05 -11.41
C GLU A 151 27.38 21.34 -11.58
N GLU A 152 26.54 21.42 -12.61
CA GLU A 152 25.69 22.59 -12.90
C GLU A 152 24.38 22.58 -12.11
N THR A 153 23.93 21.40 -11.65
CA THR A 153 22.63 21.23 -11.00
C THR A 153 22.40 22.18 -9.83
N PRO A 154 23.35 22.36 -8.88
CA PRO A 154 23.15 23.31 -7.77
C PRO A 154 22.94 24.74 -8.28
N ALA A 155 23.76 25.20 -9.23
CA ALA A 155 23.67 26.55 -9.77
C ALA A 155 22.33 26.78 -10.50
N PHE A 156 21.87 25.81 -11.28
CA PHE A 156 20.58 25.89 -11.96
C PHE A 156 19.39 25.83 -11.01
N MET A 157 19.48 25.06 -9.92
CA MET A 157 18.43 25.05 -8.89
C MET A 157 18.33 26.38 -8.16
N THR A 158 19.47 26.97 -7.78
CA THR A 158 19.48 28.33 -7.19
C THR A 158 18.88 29.35 -8.16
N ALA A 159 19.30 29.34 -9.43
CA ALA A 159 18.76 30.22 -10.46
C ALA A 159 17.25 30.03 -10.69
N LEU A 160 16.76 28.79 -10.67
CA LEU A 160 15.33 28.47 -10.79
C LEU A 160 14.53 29.07 -9.64
N ILE A 161 15.01 28.91 -8.40
CA ILE A 161 14.32 29.43 -7.21
C ILE A 161 14.33 30.96 -7.20
N ASP A 162 15.45 31.59 -7.52
CA ASP A 162 15.55 33.05 -7.58
C ASP A 162 14.65 33.62 -8.70
N TRP A 163 14.63 32.98 -9.87
CA TRP A 163 13.70 33.32 -10.94
C TRP A 163 12.24 33.19 -10.49
N TYR A 164 11.86 32.08 -9.87
CA TYR A 164 10.48 31.87 -9.42
C TYR A 164 10.04 32.95 -8.43
N ARG A 165 10.88 33.26 -7.44
CA ARG A 165 10.62 34.31 -6.44
C ARG A 165 10.49 35.69 -7.09
N ALA A 166 11.35 36.00 -8.06
CA ALA A 166 11.30 37.26 -8.78
C ALA A 166 10.01 37.40 -9.61
N GLU A 167 9.61 36.36 -10.35
CA GLU A 167 8.37 36.38 -11.14
C GLU A 167 7.12 36.39 -10.26
N GLU A 168 7.12 35.65 -9.14
CA GLU A 168 6.04 35.71 -8.14
C GLU A 168 5.88 37.13 -7.58
N ALA A 169 6.99 37.81 -7.27
CA ALA A 169 6.97 39.17 -6.75
C ALA A 169 6.50 40.21 -7.78
N LYS A 170 6.80 40.01 -9.07
CA LYS A 170 6.31 40.88 -10.16
C LYS A 170 4.81 40.75 -10.36
N GLY A 171 4.26 39.54 -10.25
CA GLY A 171 2.83 39.28 -10.42
C GLY A 171 2.31 39.50 -11.85
N GLU A 172 3.19 39.47 -12.85
CA GLU A 172 2.84 39.67 -14.27
C GLU A 172 2.33 38.39 -14.93
N LEU A 173 2.88 37.24 -14.55
CA LEU A 173 2.44 35.92 -15.02
C LEU A 173 1.17 35.48 -14.31
N SER A 174 0.22 34.90 -15.03
CA SER A 174 -0.90 34.22 -14.37
C SER A 174 -0.40 33.02 -13.56
N PRO A 175 -1.08 32.60 -12.49
CA PRO A 175 -0.64 31.47 -11.67
C PRO A 175 -0.43 30.17 -12.45
N VAL A 176 -1.22 29.93 -13.50
CA VAL A 176 -1.06 28.75 -14.38
C VAL A 176 0.17 28.84 -15.28
N GLU A 177 0.53 30.04 -15.76
CA GLU A 177 1.75 30.26 -16.55
C GLU A 177 3.00 30.14 -15.68
N LEU A 178 2.96 30.71 -14.48
CA LEU A 178 4.04 30.57 -13.49
C LEU A 178 4.25 29.09 -13.11
N ALA A 179 3.16 28.36 -12.86
CA ALA A 179 3.21 26.93 -12.57
C ALA A 179 3.77 26.11 -13.75
N ALA A 180 3.36 26.42 -14.98
CA ALA A 180 3.83 25.75 -16.19
C ALA A 180 5.35 25.95 -16.39
N LEU A 181 5.83 27.19 -16.25
CA LEU A 181 7.26 27.51 -16.37
C LEU A 181 8.07 26.86 -15.25
N LEU A 182 7.61 26.94 -14.00
CA LEU A 182 8.30 26.30 -12.87
C LEU A 182 8.45 24.79 -13.10
N HIS A 183 7.37 24.13 -13.50
CA HIS A 183 7.39 22.72 -13.85
C HIS A 183 8.37 22.42 -14.98
N PHE A 184 8.26 23.14 -16.10
CA PHE A 184 9.05 22.87 -17.29
C PHE A 184 10.55 23.09 -17.03
N ARG A 185 10.92 24.22 -16.42
CA ARG A 185 12.33 24.49 -16.07
C ARG A 185 12.87 23.50 -15.06
N TYR A 186 12.08 23.13 -14.04
CA TYR A 186 12.48 22.12 -13.05
C TYR A 186 12.73 20.75 -13.69
N ILE A 187 11.79 20.26 -14.53
CA ILE A 187 11.93 18.94 -15.14
C ILE A 187 13.10 18.88 -16.14
N ARG A 188 13.49 20.02 -16.71
CA ARG A 188 14.68 20.16 -17.55
C ARG A 188 16.01 20.16 -16.80
N ILE A 189 16.03 20.61 -15.55
CA ILE A 189 17.19 20.44 -14.67
C ILE A 189 17.32 18.97 -14.26
N HIS A 190 16.19 18.35 -13.93
CA HIS A 190 16.09 16.97 -13.45
C HIS A 190 17.09 16.70 -12.28
N PRO A 191 16.96 17.46 -11.17
CA PRO A 191 18.02 17.61 -10.17
C PRO A 191 18.28 16.36 -9.31
N PHE A 192 17.30 15.48 -9.14
CA PHE A 192 17.43 14.27 -8.32
C PHE A 192 17.65 13.03 -9.17
N GLU A 193 18.12 11.94 -8.57
CA GLU A 193 18.28 10.66 -9.28
C GLU A 193 16.94 9.95 -9.54
N ASP A 194 15.92 10.20 -8.71
CA ASP A 194 14.56 9.71 -8.90
C ASP A 194 13.53 10.71 -8.32
N GLY A 195 12.26 10.54 -8.69
CA GLY A 195 11.14 11.33 -8.15
C GLY A 195 10.91 12.69 -8.81
N ASN A 196 11.69 13.08 -9.83
CA ASN A 196 11.57 14.41 -10.45
C ASN A 196 10.17 14.67 -11.03
N GLY A 197 9.56 13.73 -11.75
CA GLY A 197 8.21 13.92 -12.29
C GLY A 197 7.16 14.18 -11.19
N ARG A 198 7.23 13.47 -10.06
CA ARG A 198 6.34 13.66 -8.91
C ARG A 198 6.53 15.02 -8.27
N ILE A 199 7.77 15.46 -8.07
CA ILE A 199 8.08 16.79 -7.55
C ILE A 199 7.59 17.88 -8.50
N ALA A 200 7.80 17.74 -9.81
CA ALA A 200 7.34 18.71 -10.80
C ALA A 200 5.82 18.94 -10.70
N ARG A 201 5.04 17.85 -10.61
CA ARG A 201 3.58 17.91 -10.44
C ARG A 201 3.16 18.47 -9.07
N LEU A 202 3.90 18.18 -8.00
CA LEU A 202 3.70 18.80 -6.69
C LEU A 202 3.98 20.31 -6.73
N LEU A 203 5.01 20.75 -7.46
CA LEU A 203 5.35 22.16 -7.62
C LEU A 203 4.30 22.93 -8.43
N VAL A 204 3.67 22.31 -9.43
CA VAL A 204 2.50 22.91 -10.10
C VAL A 204 1.40 23.20 -9.09
N ASN A 205 1.06 22.20 -8.27
CA ASN A 205 0.01 22.35 -7.26
C ASN A 205 0.40 23.29 -6.12
N TYR A 206 1.70 23.42 -5.79
CA TYR A 206 2.22 24.43 -4.88
C TYR A 206 1.87 25.84 -5.34
N VAL A 207 2.19 26.17 -6.60
CA VAL A 207 1.93 27.49 -7.16
C VAL A 207 0.42 27.76 -7.21
N LEU A 208 -0.36 26.83 -7.75
CA LEU A 208 -1.81 27.00 -7.86
C LEU A 208 -2.47 27.23 -6.50
N LEU A 209 -2.16 26.40 -5.51
CA LEU A 209 -2.75 26.51 -4.16
C LEU A 209 -2.33 27.82 -3.47
N ARG A 210 -1.06 28.21 -3.60
CA ARG A 210 -0.52 29.46 -3.03
C ARG A 210 -1.25 30.70 -3.55
N HIS A 211 -1.69 30.68 -4.80
CA HIS A 211 -2.49 31.73 -5.42
C HIS A 211 -4.01 31.54 -5.29
N GLY A 212 -4.48 30.55 -4.51
CA GLY A 212 -5.91 30.34 -4.24
C GLY A 212 -6.68 29.63 -5.36
N TYR A 213 -5.97 29.01 -6.30
CA TYR A 213 -6.56 28.19 -7.36
C TYR A 213 -6.75 26.75 -6.86
N PRO A 214 -7.74 26.01 -7.40
CA PRO A 214 -7.83 24.58 -7.16
C PRO A 214 -6.59 23.87 -7.71
N MET A 215 -6.12 22.86 -6.98
CA MET A 215 -5.07 21.98 -7.45
C MET A 215 -5.58 21.11 -8.61
N ILE A 216 -4.67 20.70 -9.49
CA ILE A 216 -4.97 19.91 -10.68
C ILE A 216 -4.41 18.49 -10.60
N ILE A 217 -4.97 17.61 -11.41
CA ILE A 217 -4.57 16.21 -11.53
C ILE A 217 -4.27 15.94 -13.00
N ILE A 218 -3.01 15.59 -13.29
CA ILE A 218 -2.62 15.03 -14.59
C ILE A 218 -2.97 13.54 -14.53
N LYS A 219 -4.00 13.12 -15.29
CA LYS A 219 -4.49 11.74 -15.29
C LYS A 219 -3.46 10.80 -15.93
N SER A 220 -3.22 9.65 -15.32
CA SER A 220 -2.23 8.67 -15.79
C SER A 220 -2.60 8.04 -17.12
N GLU A 221 -3.90 7.99 -17.43
CA GLU A 221 -4.46 7.59 -18.72
C GLU A 221 -4.03 8.54 -19.85
N ASP A 222 -3.72 9.80 -19.52
CA ASP A 222 -3.27 10.85 -20.45
C ASP A 222 -1.74 10.99 -20.50
N LYS A 223 -1.00 10.05 -19.89
CA LYS A 223 0.49 10.09 -19.79
C LYS A 223 1.16 10.31 -21.14
N GLN A 224 0.70 9.64 -22.20
CA GLN A 224 1.33 9.74 -23.52
C GLN A 224 1.19 11.14 -24.11
N ASN A 225 0.02 11.75 -23.97
CA ASN A 225 -0.24 13.11 -24.42
C ASN A 225 0.57 14.13 -23.58
N TYR A 226 0.61 13.96 -22.26
CA TYR A 226 1.44 14.78 -21.37
C TYR A 226 2.92 14.75 -21.78
N LEU A 227 3.50 13.57 -22.02
CA LEU A 227 4.90 13.43 -22.47
C LEU A 227 5.11 13.98 -23.89
N HIS A 228 4.14 13.80 -24.78
CA HIS A 228 4.19 14.33 -26.14
C HIS A 228 4.27 15.87 -26.12
N ILE A 229 3.41 16.52 -25.35
CA ILE A 229 3.39 17.99 -25.20
C ILE A 229 4.70 18.51 -24.61
N LEU A 230 5.29 17.81 -23.62
CA LEU A 230 6.60 18.18 -23.10
C LEU A 230 7.69 18.07 -24.17
N ASN A 231 7.69 17.01 -24.97
CA ASN A 231 8.64 16.84 -26.07
C ASN A 231 8.48 17.91 -27.15
N GLU A 232 7.24 18.29 -27.50
CA GLU A 232 7.00 19.43 -28.41
C GLU A 232 7.64 20.73 -27.87
N CYS A 233 7.49 21.00 -26.58
CA CYS A 233 8.11 22.14 -25.92
C CYS A 233 9.65 22.03 -25.90
N ASP A 234 10.20 20.83 -25.68
CA ASP A 234 11.64 20.58 -25.73
C ASP A 234 12.25 20.95 -27.08
N ASN A 235 11.58 20.54 -28.17
CA ASN A 235 12.02 20.88 -29.52
C ASN A 235 11.91 22.39 -29.81
N ALA A 236 10.89 23.06 -29.26
CA ALA A 236 10.70 24.50 -29.45
C ALA A 236 11.70 25.36 -28.65
N VAL A 237 12.06 24.92 -27.44
CA VAL A 237 12.99 25.59 -26.53
C VAL A 237 14.44 25.36 -26.92
N GLY A 238 14.78 24.13 -27.33
CA GLY A 238 16.14 23.66 -27.52
C GLY A 238 16.46 22.49 -26.59
N LEU A 239 17.34 21.60 -27.04
CA LEU A 239 17.66 20.35 -26.36
C LEU A 239 18.79 20.47 -25.34
N ALA A 240 19.53 21.58 -25.31
CA ALA A 240 20.60 21.75 -24.32
C ALA A 240 19.98 21.98 -22.93
N PRO A 241 20.63 21.52 -21.84
CA PRO A 241 20.14 21.76 -20.49
C PRO A 241 19.92 23.25 -20.20
N SER A 242 20.86 24.10 -20.63
CA SER A 242 20.79 25.56 -20.49
C SER A 242 19.53 26.16 -21.11
N ASP A 243 19.09 25.66 -22.26
CA ASP A 243 17.91 26.16 -22.97
C ASP A 243 16.65 25.85 -22.14
N GLY A 244 16.56 24.62 -21.64
CA GLY A 244 15.47 24.17 -20.79
C GLY A 244 15.36 24.95 -19.47
N THR A 245 16.50 25.21 -18.82
CA THR A 245 16.52 25.99 -17.56
C THR A 245 16.06 27.44 -17.74
N ASN A 246 16.23 27.99 -18.94
CA ASN A 246 15.87 29.37 -19.29
C ASN A 246 14.66 29.46 -20.22
N ALA A 247 13.88 28.38 -20.34
CA ALA A 247 12.76 28.29 -21.26
C ALA A 247 11.82 29.50 -21.13
N PRO A 248 11.53 30.24 -22.21
CA PRO A 248 10.60 31.35 -22.19
C PRO A 248 9.16 30.85 -22.38
N LEU A 249 8.18 31.65 -21.95
CA LEU A 249 6.77 31.26 -21.93
C LEU A 249 6.22 30.91 -23.33
N ASP A 250 6.58 31.69 -24.35
CA ASP A 250 6.10 31.53 -25.73
C ASP A 250 6.49 30.17 -26.34
N LYS A 251 7.59 29.58 -25.88
CA LYS A 251 8.07 28.26 -26.34
C LYS A 251 7.44 27.08 -25.62
N ILE A 252 6.78 27.32 -24.49
CA ILE A 252 6.07 26.28 -23.72
C ILE A 252 4.54 26.47 -23.75
N GLN A 253 4.03 27.24 -24.72
CA GLN A 253 2.60 27.50 -24.86
C GLN A 253 1.75 26.22 -24.92
N PRO A 254 2.13 25.15 -25.66
CA PRO A 254 1.36 23.90 -25.66
C PRO A 254 1.18 23.29 -24.27
N PHE A 255 2.23 23.32 -23.45
CA PHE A 255 2.18 22.83 -22.06
C PHE A 255 1.36 23.75 -21.16
N THR A 256 1.46 25.07 -21.35
CA THR A 256 0.63 26.05 -20.63
C THR A 256 -0.85 25.82 -20.93
N ASP A 257 -1.21 25.62 -22.20
CA ASP A 257 -2.58 25.34 -22.63
C ASP A 257 -3.09 24.00 -22.08
N TYR A 258 -2.21 23.01 -22.00
CA TYR A 258 -2.50 21.75 -21.34
C TYR A 258 -2.87 21.95 -19.85
N LEU A 259 -2.05 22.67 -19.08
CA LEU A 259 -2.36 22.95 -17.68
C LEU A 259 -3.62 23.82 -17.53
N LYS A 260 -3.86 24.77 -18.44
CA LYS A 260 -5.12 25.55 -18.48
C LYS A 260 -6.33 24.63 -18.64
N LYS A 261 -6.28 23.61 -19.50
CA LYS A 261 -7.36 22.62 -19.64
C LYS A 261 -7.57 21.81 -18.36
N GLN A 262 -6.50 21.33 -17.72
CA GLN A 262 -6.61 20.61 -16.45
C GLN A 262 -7.20 21.49 -15.34
N LEU A 263 -6.83 22.77 -15.32
CA LEU A 263 -7.34 23.74 -14.37
C LEU A 263 -8.82 24.05 -14.59
N LEU A 264 -9.28 24.15 -15.83
CA LEU A 264 -10.70 24.28 -16.15
C LEU A 264 -11.51 23.08 -15.63
N SER A 265 -11.01 21.85 -15.81
CA SER A 265 -11.63 20.65 -15.27
C SER A 265 -11.69 20.68 -13.73
N ALA A 266 -10.60 21.11 -13.08
CA ALA A 266 -10.54 21.26 -11.63
C ALA A 266 -11.55 22.30 -11.10
N PHE A 267 -11.65 23.47 -11.73
CA PHE A 267 -12.64 24.49 -11.37
C PHE A 267 -14.07 23.94 -11.47
N ASN A 268 -14.40 23.28 -12.59
CA ASN A 268 -15.73 22.71 -12.77
C ASN A 268 -16.07 21.68 -11.70
N LEU A 269 -15.12 20.82 -11.33
CA LEU A 269 -15.29 19.84 -10.25
C LEU A 269 -15.51 20.51 -8.89
N CYS A 270 -14.68 21.52 -8.57
CA CYS A 270 -14.77 22.29 -7.34
C CYS A 270 -16.09 23.06 -7.22
N LEU A 271 -16.57 23.66 -8.31
CA LEU A 271 -17.84 24.37 -8.35
C LEU A 271 -19.05 23.43 -8.22
N LYS A 272 -19.01 22.24 -8.85
CA LYS A 272 -20.03 21.20 -8.63
C LYS A 272 -20.10 20.80 -7.16
N ALA A 273 -18.95 20.54 -6.53
CA ALA A 273 -18.92 20.23 -5.09
C ALA A 273 -19.46 21.37 -4.24
N ALA A 274 -19.08 22.62 -4.52
CA ALA A 274 -19.57 23.80 -3.79
C ALA A 274 -21.09 23.97 -3.90
N LYS A 275 -21.70 23.53 -5.01
CA LYS A 275 -23.16 23.50 -5.23
C LYS A 275 -23.85 22.30 -4.58
N GLY A 276 -23.11 21.39 -3.95
CA GLY A 276 -23.63 20.17 -3.35
C GLY A 276 -23.93 19.06 -4.37
N GLU A 277 -23.48 19.22 -5.61
CA GLU A 277 -23.66 18.23 -6.67
C GLU A 277 -22.71 17.04 -6.48
N SER A 278 -23.04 15.92 -7.15
CA SER A 278 -22.14 14.78 -7.22
C SER A 278 -20.87 15.14 -7.99
N ILE A 279 -19.73 14.69 -7.45
CA ILE A 279 -18.42 14.80 -8.08
C ILE A 279 -17.85 13.43 -8.46
N GLU A 280 -18.69 12.40 -8.43
CA GLU A 280 -18.32 11.06 -8.91
C GLU A 280 -18.35 11.05 -10.44
N GLU A 281 -17.30 10.50 -11.04
CA GLU A 281 -17.25 10.18 -12.47
C GLU A 281 -17.84 8.78 -12.70
N ASP A 282 -18.36 8.47 -13.90
CA ASP A 282 -19.00 7.16 -14.18
C ASP A 282 -18.06 5.96 -13.88
N ASP A 283 -16.76 6.17 -14.04
CA ASP A 283 -15.71 5.19 -13.73
C ASP A 283 -15.54 4.97 -12.21
N ASP A 284 -15.86 5.95 -11.36
CA ASP A 284 -15.78 5.82 -9.90
C ASP A 284 -16.76 4.76 -9.36
N TYR A 285 -17.93 4.61 -9.99
CA TYR A 285 -18.93 3.62 -9.60
C TYR A 285 -18.49 2.19 -9.93
N ALA A 286 -17.98 1.97 -11.15
CA ALA A 286 -17.45 0.67 -11.57
C ALA A 286 -16.29 0.22 -10.66
N LYS A 287 -15.38 1.14 -10.33
CA LYS A 287 -14.25 0.90 -9.42
C LYS A 287 -14.70 0.51 -8.00
N ARG A 288 -15.76 1.13 -7.48
CA ARG A 288 -16.35 0.77 -6.16
C ARG A 288 -17.01 -0.60 -6.14
N LEU A 289 -17.64 -1.02 -7.24
CA LEU A 289 -18.22 -2.36 -7.34
C LEU A 289 -17.14 -3.44 -7.27
N THR A 290 -16.05 -3.26 -8.02
CA THR A 290 -14.89 -4.18 -7.99
C THR A 290 -14.26 -4.27 -6.61
N LEU A 291 -14.26 -3.18 -5.83
CA LEU A 291 -13.77 -3.16 -4.45
C LEU A 291 -14.62 -4.02 -3.50
N LEU A 292 -15.95 -3.96 -3.63
CA LEU A 292 -16.87 -4.78 -2.82
C LEU A 292 -16.67 -6.26 -3.14
N GLU A 293 -16.54 -6.60 -4.42
CA GLU A 293 -16.29 -7.98 -4.86
C GLU A 293 -14.95 -8.53 -4.35
N ARG A 294 -13.87 -7.74 -4.45
CA ARG A 294 -12.55 -8.13 -3.93
C ARG A 294 -12.53 -8.27 -2.41
N GLY A 295 -13.12 -7.32 -1.67
CA GLY A 295 -13.18 -7.40 -0.21
C GLY A 295 -13.99 -8.59 0.32
N ILE A 296 -14.98 -9.07 -0.46
CA ILE A 296 -15.72 -10.30 -0.15
C ILE A 296 -14.88 -11.55 -0.45
N ASN A 297 -14.12 -11.56 -1.55
CA ASN A 297 -13.29 -12.69 -1.94
C ASN A 297 -12.05 -12.85 -1.04
N ASP A 298 -11.37 -11.76 -0.69
CA ASP A 298 -10.20 -11.80 0.20
C ASP A 298 -10.55 -12.35 1.59
N LYS A 299 -11.74 -12.01 2.12
CA LYS A 299 -12.23 -12.58 3.38
C LYS A 299 -12.44 -14.09 3.30
N LYS A 300 -12.98 -14.58 2.18
CA LYS A 300 -13.21 -16.01 1.95
C LYS A 300 -11.90 -16.80 1.81
N GLU A 301 -10.91 -16.25 1.09
CA GLU A 301 -9.61 -16.92 0.90
C GLU A 301 -8.80 -17.00 2.21
N VAL A 302 -8.84 -15.96 3.04
CA VAL A 302 -8.19 -15.95 4.36
C VAL A 302 -8.85 -16.96 5.32
N GLU A 303 -10.18 -17.04 5.33
CA GLU A 303 -10.92 -18.01 6.14
C GLU A 303 -10.63 -19.46 5.72
N GLN A 304 -10.62 -19.74 4.41
CA GLN A 304 -10.29 -21.07 3.88
C GLN A 304 -8.85 -21.49 4.20
N SER A 305 -7.90 -20.57 4.06
CA SER A 305 -6.48 -20.85 4.36
C SER A 305 -6.26 -21.14 5.84
N LYS A 306 -6.91 -20.40 6.75
CA LYS A 306 -6.86 -20.66 8.19
C LYS A 306 -7.48 -22.01 8.58
N GLN A 307 -8.61 -22.36 7.96
CA GLN A 307 -9.29 -23.62 8.24
C GLN A 307 -8.45 -24.82 7.80
N GLN A 308 -7.84 -24.77 6.60
CA GLN A 308 -6.94 -25.82 6.13
C GLN A 308 -5.70 -25.98 7.01
N LEU A 309 -5.10 -24.87 7.46
CA LEU A 309 -3.96 -24.90 8.36
C LEU A 309 -4.33 -25.54 9.71
N ARG A 310 -5.48 -25.18 10.28
CA ARG A 310 -5.97 -25.75 11.55
C ARG A 310 -6.22 -27.25 11.45
N ILE A 311 -6.84 -27.72 10.37
CA ILE A 311 -7.05 -29.16 10.12
C ILE A 311 -5.72 -29.90 10.11
N LYS A 312 -4.72 -29.36 9.39
CA LYS A 312 -3.38 -29.95 9.34
C LYS A 312 -2.73 -30.05 10.72
N GLN A 313 -2.77 -28.97 11.51
CA GLN A 313 -2.18 -28.93 12.85
C GLN A 313 -2.77 -29.98 13.80
N ILE A 314 -4.08 -30.19 13.75
CA ILE A 314 -4.76 -31.18 14.58
C ILE A 314 -4.32 -32.60 14.19
N TRP A 315 -4.21 -32.87 12.89
CA TRP A 315 -3.71 -34.16 12.40
C TRP A 315 -2.25 -34.40 12.80
N ASP A 316 -1.39 -33.39 12.69
CA ASP A 316 0.01 -33.49 13.11
C ASP A 316 0.12 -33.85 14.60
N ILE A 317 -0.72 -33.26 15.47
CA ILE A 317 -0.77 -33.61 16.89
C ILE A 317 -1.23 -35.05 17.11
N ILE A 318 -2.27 -35.48 16.41
CA ILE A 318 -2.80 -36.85 16.54
C ILE A 318 -1.73 -37.87 16.14
N GLU A 319 -1.10 -37.66 14.98
CA GLU A 319 -0.14 -38.58 14.36
C GLU A 319 1.19 -38.62 15.11
N TYR A 320 1.78 -37.46 15.40
CA TYR A 320 3.15 -37.38 15.91
C TYR A 320 3.24 -37.38 17.44
N PHE A 321 2.16 -37.06 18.15
CA PHE A 321 2.18 -36.98 19.61
C PHE A 321 1.16 -37.89 20.27
N TYR A 322 -0.13 -37.74 19.95
CA TYR A 322 -1.21 -38.44 20.66
C TYR A 322 -1.06 -39.96 20.58
N TYR A 323 -0.91 -40.53 19.38
CA TYR A 323 -0.77 -41.99 19.23
C TYR A 323 0.45 -42.58 19.93
N PRO A 324 1.69 -42.08 19.70
CA PRO A 324 2.86 -42.58 20.42
C PRO A 324 2.71 -42.50 21.94
N PHE A 325 2.05 -41.45 22.43
CA PHE A 325 1.84 -41.25 23.86
C PHE A 325 0.80 -42.21 24.44
N VAL A 326 -0.35 -42.38 23.78
CA VAL A 326 -1.38 -43.37 24.15
C VAL A 326 -0.79 -44.78 24.17
N GLU A 327 -0.04 -45.16 23.13
CA GLU A 327 0.60 -46.47 23.05
C GLU A 327 1.54 -46.74 24.23
N LYS A 328 2.31 -45.71 24.63
CA LYS A 328 3.21 -45.78 25.80
C LYS A 328 2.44 -45.95 27.12
N ILE A 329 1.31 -45.28 27.29
CA ILE A 329 0.46 -45.43 28.49
C ILE A 329 -0.17 -46.82 28.53
N VAL A 330 -0.79 -47.26 27.43
CA VAL A 330 -1.45 -48.56 27.33
C VAL A 330 -0.44 -49.69 27.57
N SER A 331 0.74 -49.64 26.94
CA SER A 331 1.78 -50.65 27.15
C SER A 331 2.32 -50.67 28.58
N GLY A 332 2.46 -49.51 29.23
CA GLY A 332 2.87 -49.40 30.63
C GLY A 332 1.84 -49.96 31.62
N LEU A 333 0.54 -49.84 31.32
CA LEU A 333 -0.54 -50.34 32.18
C LEU A 333 -0.91 -51.79 31.91
N LYS A 334 -0.55 -52.34 30.75
CA LYS A 334 -0.86 -53.71 30.34
C LYS A 334 -0.54 -54.79 31.39
N PRO A 335 0.60 -54.73 32.15
CA PRO A 335 0.86 -55.72 33.20
C PRO A 335 -0.16 -55.72 34.34
N THR A 336 -0.87 -54.60 34.56
CA THR A 336 -1.88 -54.47 35.63
C THR A 336 -3.23 -55.07 35.27
N GLU A 337 -3.50 -55.27 33.98
CA GLU A 337 -4.75 -55.84 33.47
C GLU A 337 -5.06 -57.22 34.08
N ILE A 338 -4.03 -58.00 34.43
CA ILE A 338 -4.20 -59.33 35.02
C ILE A 338 -4.99 -59.30 36.33
N PHE A 339 -5.02 -58.17 37.04
CA PHE A 339 -5.68 -58.03 38.34
C PHE A 339 -7.15 -57.63 38.24
N PHE A 340 -7.65 -57.22 37.08
CA PHE A 340 -9.00 -56.65 36.90
C PHE A 340 -9.82 -57.42 35.87
N LEU A 341 -11.14 -57.44 36.02
CA LEU A 341 -12.07 -58.08 35.07
C LEU A 341 -12.51 -57.12 33.96
N ASN A 342 -12.68 -55.84 34.29
CA ASN A 342 -13.23 -54.84 33.38
C ASN A 342 -12.15 -53.83 32.99
N ILE A 343 -11.63 -53.97 31.78
CA ILE A 343 -10.57 -53.12 31.21
C ILE A 343 -11.16 -52.39 30.00
N LYS A 344 -11.04 -51.07 29.98
CA LYS A 344 -11.53 -50.26 28.87
C LYS A 344 -10.61 -49.07 28.65
N TYR A 345 -10.28 -48.78 27.38
CA TYR A 345 -9.72 -47.50 27.00
C TYR A 345 -10.53 -46.87 25.88
N GLU A 346 -10.62 -45.55 25.88
CA GLU A 346 -11.43 -44.76 24.96
C GLU A 346 -10.66 -43.52 24.52
N ASN A 347 -10.76 -43.22 23.23
CA ASN A 347 -10.29 -41.97 22.64
C ASN A 347 -11.50 -41.13 22.23
N ALA A 348 -11.44 -39.82 22.44
CA ALA A 348 -12.50 -38.91 22.03
C ALA A 348 -11.94 -37.58 21.48
N LEU A 349 -12.62 -37.03 20.47
CA LEU A 349 -12.50 -35.64 20.07
C LEU A 349 -13.63 -34.86 20.74
N MET A 350 -13.38 -33.61 21.17
CA MET A 350 -14.40 -32.74 21.75
C MET A 350 -14.37 -31.35 21.12
N ASN A 351 -15.56 -30.85 20.75
CA ASN A 351 -15.72 -29.48 20.23
C ASN A 351 -16.16 -28.52 21.34
N ASP A 352 -16.98 -28.99 22.28
CA ASP A 352 -17.48 -28.27 23.47
C ASP A 352 -17.81 -29.30 24.59
N PHE A 353 -18.09 -28.84 25.81
CA PHE A 353 -18.31 -29.71 26.98
C PHE A 353 -19.38 -30.81 26.79
N ASN A 354 -20.35 -30.63 25.90
CA ASN A 354 -21.46 -31.56 25.66
C ASN A 354 -21.40 -32.29 24.30
N ASN A 355 -20.34 -32.10 23.50
CA ASN A 355 -20.25 -32.72 22.17
C ASN A 355 -18.88 -33.40 21.99
N SER A 356 -18.90 -34.73 22.08
CA SER A 356 -17.72 -35.59 21.93
C SER A 356 -17.95 -36.69 20.90
N LEU A 357 -16.93 -36.95 20.08
CA LEU A 357 -16.91 -38.05 19.12
C LEU A 357 -15.90 -39.11 19.60
N LEU A 358 -16.40 -40.28 19.99
CA LEU A 358 -15.55 -41.42 20.33
C LEU A 358 -14.94 -42.01 19.06
N PHE A 359 -13.67 -42.38 19.13
CA PHE A 359 -12.97 -43.04 18.04
C PHE A 359 -12.07 -44.17 18.55
N LYS A 360 -11.77 -45.12 17.67
CA LYS A 360 -10.82 -46.20 17.95
C LYS A 360 -9.45 -45.84 17.37
N ASP A 361 -9.37 -45.87 16.04
CA ASP A 361 -8.22 -45.48 15.24
C ASP A 361 -8.71 -44.53 14.14
N ILE A 362 -8.04 -43.39 14.02
CA ILE A 362 -8.29 -42.35 13.01
C ILE A 362 -6.97 -41.93 12.37
N ASP A 363 -6.98 -41.73 11.06
CA ASP A 363 -5.84 -41.21 10.34
C ASP A 363 -6.25 -40.06 9.43
N ARG A 364 -5.27 -39.27 8.99
CA ARG A 364 -5.48 -38.06 8.19
C ARG A 364 -6.18 -38.30 6.83
N ASN A 365 -6.21 -39.55 6.36
CA ASN A 365 -6.88 -39.97 5.14
C ASN A 365 -8.20 -40.71 5.41
N THR A 366 -8.73 -40.64 6.64
CA THR A 366 -10.02 -41.24 6.99
C THR A 366 -11.13 -40.80 6.04
N ALA A 367 -11.97 -41.74 5.63
CA ALA A 367 -13.17 -41.49 4.83
C ALA A 367 -14.45 -41.34 5.69
N ASP A 368 -14.32 -41.35 7.01
CA ASP A 368 -15.45 -41.16 7.91
C ASP A 368 -15.85 -39.68 7.94
N GLU A 369 -16.96 -39.37 7.26
CA GLU A 369 -17.54 -38.02 7.18
C GLU A 369 -17.74 -37.39 8.55
N LYS A 370 -18.11 -38.18 9.58
CA LYS A 370 -18.28 -37.65 10.93
C LYS A 370 -16.98 -37.15 11.51
N ILE A 371 -15.86 -37.82 11.25
CA ILE A 371 -14.54 -37.40 11.72
C ILE A 371 -14.07 -36.19 10.92
N ILE A 372 -14.24 -36.21 9.59
CA ILE A 372 -13.87 -35.11 8.69
C ILE A 372 -14.57 -33.81 9.13
N ASP A 373 -15.86 -33.88 9.47
CA ASP A 373 -16.64 -32.72 9.91
C ASP A 373 -16.29 -32.25 11.33
N PHE A 374 -15.82 -33.17 12.18
CA PHE A 374 -15.54 -32.89 13.59
C PHE A 374 -14.14 -32.29 13.81
N ILE A 375 -13.15 -32.71 13.02
CA ILE A 375 -11.74 -32.29 13.14
C ILE A 375 -11.56 -30.76 13.10
N PRO A 376 -12.14 -29.99 12.15
CA PRO A 376 -11.93 -28.54 12.07
C PRO A 376 -12.37 -27.79 13.32
N ASN A 377 -13.31 -28.36 14.08
CA ASN A 377 -13.92 -27.74 15.25
C ASN A 377 -13.41 -28.33 16.58
N THR A 378 -12.48 -29.29 16.53
CA THR A 378 -11.96 -29.95 17.72
C THR A 378 -11.19 -28.95 18.57
N LYS A 379 -11.54 -28.91 19.86
CA LYS A 379 -10.90 -28.10 20.90
C LYS A 379 -10.14 -28.97 21.90
N LYS A 380 -10.57 -30.23 22.10
CA LYS A 380 -9.85 -31.16 22.98
C LYS A 380 -9.77 -32.56 22.38
N ILE A 381 -8.65 -33.23 22.64
CA ILE A 381 -8.44 -34.65 22.36
C ILE A 381 -8.28 -35.35 23.70
N PHE A 382 -9.06 -36.39 23.95
CA PHE A 382 -9.19 -37.01 25.26
C PHE A 382 -8.87 -38.50 25.21
N PHE A 383 -8.09 -38.96 26.19
CA PHE A 383 -7.82 -40.37 26.41
C PHE A 383 -8.25 -40.77 27.82
N VAL A 384 -8.92 -41.91 27.95
CA VAL A 384 -9.22 -42.55 29.24
C VAL A 384 -8.84 -44.00 29.19
N TYR A 385 -8.24 -44.48 30.28
CA TYR A 385 -8.00 -45.89 30.53
C TYR A 385 -8.52 -46.25 31.93
N THR A 386 -9.41 -47.23 32.00
CA THR A 386 -10.14 -47.62 33.21
C THR A 386 -10.00 -49.10 33.49
N LEU A 387 -9.63 -49.43 34.73
CA LEU A 387 -9.56 -50.77 35.29
C LEU A 387 -10.55 -50.88 36.46
N LYS A 388 -11.48 -51.82 36.37
CA LYS A 388 -12.54 -52.02 37.37
C LYS A 388 -12.67 -53.50 37.74
N THR A 389 -13.25 -53.73 38.91
CA THR A 389 -13.62 -55.05 39.40
C THR A 389 -12.37 -55.94 39.57
N PRO A 390 -11.64 -55.77 40.68
CA PRO A 390 -10.48 -56.61 40.97
C PRO A 390 -10.88 -58.08 41.04
N LYS A 391 -10.01 -58.96 40.57
CA LYS A 391 -10.25 -60.42 40.60
C LYS A 391 -10.15 -61.02 42.00
N GLN A 392 -9.44 -60.36 42.91
CA GLN A 392 -9.24 -60.82 44.28
C GLN A 392 -10.19 -60.10 45.23
N GLU A 393 -11.08 -60.85 45.89
CA GLU A 393 -12.13 -60.29 46.77
C GLU A 393 -11.58 -59.43 47.92
N SER A 394 -10.36 -59.71 48.39
CA SER A 394 -9.71 -58.94 49.46
C SER A 394 -9.36 -57.50 49.08
N LEU A 395 -9.35 -57.16 47.79
CA LEU A 395 -9.12 -55.79 47.30
C LEU A 395 -10.39 -54.92 47.32
N GLY A 396 -11.57 -55.52 47.57
CA GLY A 396 -12.85 -54.81 47.58
C GLY A 396 -13.20 -54.15 46.23
N ASP A 397 -14.05 -53.13 46.28
CA ASP A 397 -14.42 -52.31 45.11
C ASP A 397 -13.33 -51.29 44.79
N LEU A 398 -12.30 -51.72 44.07
CA LEU A 398 -11.24 -50.85 43.55
C LEU A 398 -11.47 -50.53 42.07
N SER A 399 -11.37 -49.24 41.73
CA SER A 399 -11.37 -48.74 40.36
C SER A 399 -10.14 -47.85 40.16
N VAL A 400 -9.33 -48.15 39.14
CA VAL A 400 -8.19 -47.32 38.72
C VAL A 400 -8.56 -46.65 37.41
N CYS A 401 -8.44 -45.33 37.36
CA CYS A 401 -8.68 -44.54 36.16
C CYS A 401 -7.46 -43.65 35.92
N THR A 402 -6.93 -43.68 34.71
CA THR A 402 -5.99 -42.67 34.22
C THR A 402 -6.58 -42.02 32.99
N SER A 403 -6.34 -40.72 32.85
CA SER A 403 -6.77 -39.95 31.69
C SER A 403 -5.78 -38.84 31.42
N PHE A 404 -5.69 -38.40 30.18
CA PHE A 404 -5.05 -37.13 29.84
C PHE A 404 -5.84 -36.47 28.72
N PHE A 405 -5.62 -35.18 28.54
CA PHE A 405 -6.19 -34.45 27.43
C PHE A 405 -5.20 -33.48 26.81
N ILE A 406 -5.44 -33.18 25.54
CA ILE A 406 -4.77 -32.12 24.80
C ILE A 406 -5.82 -31.05 24.54
N GLU A 407 -5.54 -29.82 24.95
CA GLU A 407 -6.39 -28.67 24.68
C GLU A 407 -5.77 -27.82 23.57
N LEU A 408 -6.57 -27.53 22.54
CA LEU A 408 -6.19 -26.91 21.29
C LEU A 408 -6.74 -25.49 21.24
N THR A 409 -5.89 -24.54 20.88
CA THR A 409 -6.26 -23.14 20.60
C THR A 409 -5.88 -22.77 19.17
N ASP A 410 -6.11 -21.53 18.75
CA ASP A 410 -5.70 -21.12 17.40
C ASP A 410 -4.16 -21.05 17.25
N ASP A 411 -3.42 -20.80 18.33
CA ASP A 411 -1.98 -20.49 18.27
C ASP A 411 -1.08 -21.54 18.96
N TYR A 412 -1.64 -22.32 19.87
CA TYR A 412 -0.90 -23.31 20.67
C TYR A 412 -1.79 -24.45 21.17
N TYR A 413 -1.18 -25.48 21.72
CA TYR A 413 -1.85 -26.52 22.48
C TYR A 413 -1.18 -26.75 23.83
N THR A 414 -1.94 -27.30 24.77
CA THR A 414 -1.45 -27.70 26.09
C THR A 414 -1.79 -29.16 26.34
N VAL A 415 -0.92 -29.87 27.04
CA VAL A 415 -1.14 -31.27 27.41
C VAL A 415 -1.28 -31.36 28.92
N ASP A 416 -2.37 -31.97 29.36
CA ASP A 416 -2.62 -32.26 30.78
C ASP A 416 -1.49 -33.12 31.37
N TYR A 417 -1.15 -32.91 32.64
CA TYR A 417 -0.04 -33.55 33.37
C TYR A 417 1.41 -33.21 32.92
N LEU A 418 1.62 -32.33 31.94
CA LEU A 418 2.95 -31.80 31.57
C LEU A 418 3.14 -30.34 32.02
N ASP A 419 2.93 -30.06 33.32
CA ASP A 419 3.09 -28.75 33.98
C ASP A 419 2.33 -27.58 33.30
N ASN A 420 1.26 -27.85 32.55
CA ASN A 420 0.57 -26.86 31.71
C ASN A 420 1.51 -26.10 30.75
N LYS A 421 2.59 -26.74 30.29
CA LYS A 421 3.47 -26.15 29.27
C LYS A 421 2.68 -25.85 27.98
N ILE A 422 2.98 -24.68 27.42
CA ILE A 422 2.43 -24.20 26.16
C ILE A 422 3.31 -24.72 25.02
N TYR A 423 2.72 -25.46 24.10
CA TYR A 423 3.38 -25.98 22.90
C TYR A 423 2.82 -25.26 21.68
N ARG A 424 3.69 -24.71 20.84
CA ARG A 424 3.26 -24.09 19.58
C ARG A 424 3.09 -25.17 18.52
N TYR A 425 2.24 -24.91 17.54
CA TYR A 425 2.11 -25.75 16.37
C TYR A 425 3.37 -25.66 15.49
N GLY A 426 3.87 -26.80 15.02
CA GLY A 426 5.19 -26.95 14.36
C GLY A 426 6.26 -27.42 15.33
#